data_AF-A0A382TWL8-F1
#
_entry.id   AF-A0A382TWL8-F1
#
_cell.length_a   1.000
_cell.length_b   1.000
_cell.length_c   1.000
_cell.angle_alpha   90.00
_cell.angle_beta   90.00
_cell.angle_gamma   90.00
#
_symmetry.space_group_name_H-M   'P 1'
#
loop_
_entity.id
_entity.type
_entity.pdbx_description
1 polymer ?
#
loop_
_entity_poly.entity_id
_entity_poly.type
_entity_poly.pdbx_seq_one_letter_code
_entity_poly.pdbx_strand_id
1 'polypeptide(L)'
;MLCVLAAWLAVSAAVEALAVLGGVVLLLVAFYGFRPPVPREQRAAIEEGEQAGILDNFMELGAKVAIENPQRVLAVVAVITLITGYGAMGISTEFNFNDFLPEEVEITEHFHYLQDEFSTSNEFSFIYISGSVATFDVFNQINNTQTELSDGDDWVNPDQSMMFSPLNGMRDLASNNSDINPFDFYNST
;
A
#
# COMPACT_ATOMS: atom_id res chain seq x y z
N MET A 1 -2.43 -1.35 17.98
CA MET A 1 -1.74 -0.71 16.84
C MET A 1 -0.22 -0.97 16.83
N LEU A 2 0.52 -0.65 17.91
CA LEU A 2 1.98 -0.81 17.97
C LEU A 2 2.49 -2.24 17.64
N CYS A 3 1.81 -3.27 18.14
CA CYS A 3 2.22 -4.67 17.91
C CYS A 3 2.03 -5.12 16.46
N VAL A 4 1.04 -4.57 15.75
CA VAL A 4 0.79 -4.90 14.34
C VAL A 4 1.86 -4.27 13.45
N LEU A 5 2.25 -3.04 13.76
CA LEU A 5 3.33 -2.33 13.07
C LEU A 5 4.69 -3.02 13.28
N ALA A 6 4.97 -3.46 14.51
CA ALA A 6 6.19 -4.22 14.84
C ALA A 6 6.23 -5.59 14.16
N ALA A 7 5.09 -6.30 14.09
CA ALA A 7 4.98 -7.57 13.39
C ALA A 7 5.17 -7.41 11.87
N TRP A 8 4.59 -6.36 11.28
CA TRP A 8 4.75 -6.04 9.86
C TRP A 8 6.21 -5.71 9.50
N LEU A 9 6.86 -4.85 10.31
CA LEU A 9 8.28 -4.52 10.15
C LEU A 9 9.19 -5.75 10.27
N ALA A 10 8.89 -6.66 11.20
CA ALA A 10 9.66 -7.89 11.36
C ALA A 10 9.52 -8.85 10.16
N VAL A 11 8.30 -8.96 9.60
CA VAL A 11 8.04 -9.80 8.42
C VAL A 11 8.71 -9.21 7.17
N SER A 12 8.60 -7.91 6.95
CA SER A 12 9.22 -7.21 5.82
C SER A 12 10.76 -7.34 5.86
N ALA A 13 11.38 -7.11 7.02
CA ALA A 13 12.83 -7.25 7.18
C ALA A 13 13.32 -8.70 6.96
N ALA A 14 12.53 -9.70 7.35
CA ALA A 14 12.88 -11.10 7.15
C ALA A 14 12.83 -11.50 5.66
N VAL A 15 11.86 -10.98 4.90
CA VAL A 15 11.74 -11.23 3.45
C VAL A 15 12.92 -10.61 2.69
N GLU A 16 13.29 -9.36 3.03
CA GLU A 16 14.45 -8.72 2.42
C GLU A 16 15.76 -9.42 2.76
N ALA A 17 15.95 -9.84 4.02
CA ALA A 17 17.14 -10.59 4.45
C ALA A 17 17.27 -11.93 3.70
N LEU A 18 16.16 -12.65 3.48
CA LEU A 18 16.17 -13.91 2.75
C LEU A 18 16.48 -13.71 1.26
N ALA A 19 15.94 -12.65 0.64
CA ALA A 19 16.23 -12.30 -0.75
C ALA A 19 17.70 -11.91 -0.95
N VAL A 20 18.27 -11.13 -0.03
CA VAL A 20 19.68 -10.72 -0.08
C VAL A 20 20.61 -11.90 0.16
N LEU A 21 20.34 -12.75 1.16
CA LEU A 21 21.15 -13.94 1.44
C LEU A 21 21.07 -14.95 0.29
N GLY A 22 19.87 -15.19 -0.25
CA GLY A 22 19.67 -16.04 -1.42
C GLY A 22 20.40 -15.52 -2.65
N GLY A 23 20.30 -14.22 -2.92
CA GLY A 23 21.00 -13.56 -4.02
C GLY A 23 22.52 -13.67 -3.91
N VAL A 24 23.08 -13.40 -2.72
CA VAL A 24 24.54 -13.49 -2.47
C VAL A 24 25.04 -14.93 -2.59
N VAL A 25 24.29 -15.93 -2.08
CA VAL A 25 24.67 -17.35 -2.22
C VAL A 25 24.63 -17.78 -3.69
N LEU A 26 23.64 -17.34 -4.46
CA LEU A 26 23.53 -17.67 -5.89
C LEU A 26 24.65 -17.01 -6.71
N LEU A 27 25.03 -15.78 -6.35
CA LEU A 27 26.18 -15.07 -6.91
C LEU A 27 27.50 -15.80 -6.59
N LEU A 28 27.70 -16.22 -5.34
CA LEU A 28 28.88 -16.98 -4.93
C LEU A 28 28.94 -18.35 -5.62
N VAL A 29 27.82 -19.06 -5.75
CA VAL A 29 27.74 -20.34 -6.47
C VAL A 29 28.03 -20.16 -7.96
N ALA A 30 27.53 -19.09 -8.59
CA ALA A 30 27.82 -18.79 -9.99
C ALA A 30 29.32 -18.47 -10.21
N PHE A 31 29.93 -17.69 -9.31
CA PHE A 31 31.34 -17.29 -9.44
C PHE A 31 32.35 -18.38 -9.07
N TYR A 32 32.02 -19.25 -8.11
CA TYR A 32 32.91 -20.34 -7.66
C TYR A 32 32.62 -21.69 -8.33
N GLY A 33 31.38 -21.96 -8.75
CA GLY A 33 30.95 -23.27 -9.26
C GLY A 33 31.11 -23.49 -10.76
N PHE A 34 31.20 -22.41 -11.57
CA PHE A 34 31.23 -22.53 -13.03
C PHE A 34 32.23 -21.56 -13.67
N ARG A 35 33.54 -21.80 -13.48
CA ARG A 35 34.57 -21.24 -14.37
C ARG A 35 34.90 -22.28 -15.45
N PRO A 36 34.25 -22.26 -16.63
CA PRO A 36 34.76 -23.02 -17.75
C PRO A 36 36.20 -22.55 -18.06
N PRO A 37 37.13 -23.46 -18.39
CA PRO A 37 38.49 -23.06 -18.76
C PRO A 37 38.43 -22.18 -20.00
N VAL A 38 38.74 -20.88 -19.85
CA VAL A 38 38.73 -19.91 -20.95
C VAL A 38 39.67 -20.40 -22.07
N PRO A 39 39.15 -20.68 -23.29
CA PRO A 39 39.97 -21.09 -24.43
C PRO A 39 41.03 -20.04 -24.76
N ARG A 40 42.22 -20.47 -25.20
CA ARG A 40 43.36 -19.57 -25.46
C ARG A 40 43.06 -18.47 -26.48
N GLU A 41 42.16 -18.73 -27.42
CA GLU A 41 41.69 -17.78 -28.42
C GLU A 41 40.80 -16.68 -27.82
N GLN A 42 39.94 -17.01 -26.85
CA GLN A 42 39.17 -16.02 -26.10
C GLN A 42 40.05 -15.22 -25.14
N ARG A 43 41.13 -15.80 -24.59
CA ARG A 43 42.09 -15.04 -23.78
C ARG A 43 42.80 -13.96 -24.60
N ALA A 44 43.22 -14.29 -25.81
CA ALA A 44 43.81 -13.33 -26.74
C ALA A 44 42.78 -12.27 -27.19
N ALA A 45 41.52 -12.64 -27.39
CA ALA A 45 40.45 -11.69 -27.71
C ALA A 45 39.99 -10.82 -26.52
N ILE A 46 40.15 -11.28 -25.28
CA ILE A 46 39.95 -10.47 -24.06
C ILE A 46 41.12 -9.50 -23.88
N GLU A 47 42.37 -9.93 -24.15
CA GLU A 47 43.55 -9.06 -24.14
C GLU A 47 43.58 -8.06 -25.32
N GLU A 48 43.11 -8.43 -26.52
CA GLU A 48 43.01 -7.53 -27.69
C GLU A 48 41.73 -6.68 -27.68
N GLY A 49 40.66 -7.16 -27.04
CA GLY A 49 39.38 -6.48 -26.89
C GLY A 49 39.29 -5.59 -25.65
N GLU A 50 40.33 -5.57 -24.81
CA GLU A 50 40.56 -4.64 -23.71
C GLU A 50 40.90 -3.25 -24.25
N GLN A 51 40.01 -2.71 -25.09
CA GLN A 51 39.98 -1.28 -25.32
C GLN A 51 39.44 -0.67 -24.03
N ALA A 52 40.34 -0.48 -23.04
CA ALA A 52 40.10 0.00 -21.68
C ALA A 52 38.85 0.87 -21.62
N GLY A 53 37.73 0.21 -21.36
CA GLY A 53 36.43 0.85 -21.49
C GLY A 53 36.30 1.89 -20.40
N ILE A 54 35.49 2.92 -20.63
CA ILE A 54 35.12 3.87 -19.57
C ILE A 54 34.56 3.12 -18.34
N LEU A 55 33.93 1.96 -18.57
CA LEU A 55 33.44 1.03 -17.56
C LEU A 55 34.55 0.30 -16.78
N ASP A 56 35.63 -0.14 -17.42
CA ASP A 56 36.73 -0.84 -16.73
C ASP A 56 37.49 0.11 -15.81
N ASN A 57 37.77 1.32 -16.29
CA ASN A 57 38.37 2.38 -15.47
C ASN A 57 37.47 2.75 -14.27
N PHE A 58 36.15 2.75 -14.45
CA PHE A 58 35.20 3.04 -13.36
C PHE A 58 35.14 1.90 -12.33
N MET A 59 35.14 0.64 -12.78
CA MET A 59 35.16 -0.52 -11.90
C MET A 59 36.48 -0.66 -11.16
N GLU A 60 37.61 -0.43 -11.83
CA GLU A 60 38.94 -0.46 -11.20
C GLU A 60 39.06 0.62 -10.12
N LEU A 61 38.62 1.85 -10.43
CA LEU A 61 38.64 2.96 -9.48
C LEU A 61 37.74 2.68 -8.27
N GLY A 62 36.52 2.16 -8.50
CA GLY A 62 35.60 1.79 -7.43
C GLY A 62 36.16 0.69 -6.52
N ALA A 63 36.74 -0.36 -7.12
CA ALA A 63 37.35 -1.47 -6.38
C ALA A 63 38.57 -1.02 -5.58
N LYS A 64 39.43 -0.19 -6.17
CA LYS A 64 40.63 0.35 -5.51
C LYS A 64 40.26 1.23 -4.32
N VAL A 65 39.32 2.14 -4.48
CA VAL A 65 38.85 3.03 -3.40
C VAL A 65 38.18 2.25 -2.27
N ALA A 66 37.43 1.19 -2.59
CA ALA A 66 36.82 0.31 -1.60
C ALA A 66 37.84 -0.44 -0.73
N ILE A 67 38.94 -0.88 -1.32
CA ILE A 67 40.00 -1.61 -0.60
C ILE A 67 40.91 -0.65 0.18
N GLU A 68 41.32 0.47 -0.43
CA GLU A 68 42.28 1.40 0.18
C GLU A 68 41.65 2.26 1.28
N ASN A 69 40.35 2.60 1.17
CA ASN A 69 39.67 3.51 2.09
C ASN A 69 38.23 3.07 2.41
N PRO A 70 38.02 1.90 3.02
CA PRO A 70 36.67 1.35 3.28
C PRO A 70 35.80 2.27 4.14
N GLN A 71 36.40 3.03 5.07
CA GLN A 71 35.68 3.99 5.91
C GLN A 71 35.03 5.12 5.09
N ARG A 72 35.66 5.57 4.00
CA ARG A 72 35.11 6.63 3.14
C ARG A 72 33.95 6.11 2.31
N VAL A 73 34.06 4.89 1.79
CA VAL A 73 32.97 4.25 1.04
C VAL A 73 31.75 4.05 1.95
N LEU A 74 31.96 3.56 3.16
CA LEU A 74 30.88 3.36 4.12
C LEU A 74 30.21 4.68 4.54
N ALA A 75 30.99 5.75 4.68
CA ALA A 75 30.45 7.08 4.95
C ALA A 75 29.58 7.60 3.78
N VAL A 76 30.02 7.44 2.53
CA VAL A 76 29.25 7.85 1.35
C VAL A 76 27.95 7.06 1.24
N VAL A 77 28.01 5.74 1.41
CA VAL A 77 26.80 4.88 1.40
C VAL A 77 25.86 5.31 2.52
N ALA A 78 26.34 5.53 3.74
CA ALA A 78 25.52 5.97 4.86
C ALA A 78 24.82 7.32 4.57
N VAL A 79 25.52 8.28 3.95
CA VAL A 79 24.92 9.56 3.55
C VAL A 79 23.82 9.36 2.51
N ILE A 80 24.06 8.56 1.48
CA ILE A 80 23.05 8.25 0.46
C ILE A 80 21.84 7.56 1.11
N THR A 81 22.06 6.58 1.99
CA THR A 81 20.99 5.89 2.71
C THR A 81 20.17 6.87 3.57
N LEU A 82 20.80 7.82 4.25
CA LEU A 82 20.09 8.82 5.06
C LEU A 82 19.26 9.77 4.20
N ILE A 83 19.80 10.24 3.06
CA ILE A 83 19.08 11.11 2.13
C ILE A 83 17.87 10.38 1.54
N THR A 84 18.07 9.15 1.05
CA THR A 84 17.00 8.34 0.49
C THR A 84 15.96 7.98 1.54
N GLY A 85 16.39 7.61 2.75
CA GLY A 85 15.49 7.31 3.86
C GLY A 85 14.63 8.51 4.26
N TYR A 86 15.23 9.71 4.28
CA TYR A 86 14.48 10.95 4.53
C TYR A 86 13.51 11.27 3.39
N GLY A 87 13.93 11.12 2.13
CA GLY A 87 13.05 11.32 0.97
C GLY A 87 11.87 10.34 0.93
N ALA A 88 12.09 9.10 1.32
CA ALA A 88 11.05 8.06 1.38
C ALA A 88 9.94 8.40 2.38
N MET A 89 10.22 9.14 3.46
CA MET A 89 9.20 9.58 4.42
C MET A 89 8.18 10.55 3.82
N GLY A 90 8.50 11.20 2.70
CA GLY A 90 7.60 12.13 2.01
C GLY A 90 6.71 11.47 0.96
N ILE A 91 6.82 10.15 0.74
CA ILE A 91 6.01 9.44 -0.25
C ILE A 91 4.62 9.17 0.34
N SER A 92 3.57 9.75 -0.25
CA SER A 92 2.19 9.39 0.09
C SER A 92 1.92 7.96 -0.40
N THR A 93 1.49 7.10 0.52
CA THR A 93 0.97 5.78 0.18
C THR A 93 -0.55 5.91 0.10
N GLU A 94 -1.02 6.52 -0.98
CA GLU A 94 -2.45 6.66 -1.25
C GLU A 94 -2.79 5.78 -2.45
N PHE A 95 -3.83 4.96 -2.32
CA PHE A 95 -4.32 4.11 -3.38
C PHE A 95 -5.65 4.69 -3.86
N ASN A 96 -5.65 5.37 -5.00
CA ASN A 96 -6.86 5.89 -5.61
C ASN A 96 -7.23 5.00 -6.81
N PHE A 97 -8.41 4.37 -6.76
CA PHE A 97 -8.89 3.54 -7.87
C PHE A 97 -9.00 4.34 -9.19
N ASN A 98 -9.26 5.66 -9.10
CA ASN A 98 -9.35 6.53 -10.27
C ASN A 98 -8.00 6.63 -11.03
N ASP A 99 -6.86 6.43 -10.36
CA ASP A 99 -5.53 6.47 -11.00
C ASP A 99 -5.29 5.30 -11.96
N PHE A 100 -6.14 4.27 -11.90
CA PHE A 100 -6.09 3.11 -12.79
C PHE A 100 -7.09 3.20 -13.95
N LEU A 101 -7.97 4.22 -13.98
CA LEU A 101 -8.96 4.39 -15.03
C LEU A 101 -8.39 5.29 -16.15
N PRO A 102 -8.47 4.87 -17.43
CA PRO A 102 -8.05 5.73 -18.54
C PRO A 102 -8.92 6.99 -18.63
N GLU A 103 -8.31 8.16 -18.77
CA GLU A 103 -9.00 9.46 -18.82
C GLU A 103 -9.91 9.63 -20.05
N GLU A 104 -9.70 8.83 -21.10
CA GLU A 104 -10.26 9.08 -22.44
C GLU A 104 -11.39 8.11 -22.85
N VAL A 105 -11.89 7.29 -21.93
CA VAL A 105 -12.98 6.34 -22.24
C VAL A 105 -14.30 6.83 -21.66
N GLU A 106 -15.35 6.79 -22.48
CA GLU A 106 -16.73 7.18 -22.15
C GLU A 106 -17.26 6.52 -20.86
N ILE A 107 -16.73 5.33 -20.55
CA ILE A 107 -17.03 4.56 -19.33
C ILE A 107 -16.51 5.27 -18.07
N THR A 108 -15.32 5.90 -18.13
CA THR A 108 -14.74 6.66 -17.02
C THR A 108 -15.53 7.95 -16.77
N GLU A 109 -15.98 8.62 -17.84
CA GLU A 109 -16.81 9.82 -17.75
C GLU A 109 -18.18 9.53 -17.12
N HIS A 110 -18.84 8.44 -17.52
CA HIS A 110 -20.08 7.99 -16.88
C HIS A 110 -19.87 7.57 -15.41
N PHE A 111 -18.71 6.99 -15.09
CA PHE A 111 -18.37 6.63 -13.72
C PHE A 111 -18.18 7.87 -12.83
N HIS A 112 -17.51 8.92 -13.33
CA HIS A 112 -17.41 10.20 -12.62
C HIS A 112 -18.76 10.88 -12.46
N TYR A 113 -19.61 10.90 -13.49
CA TYR A 113 -20.96 11.45 -13.39
C TYR A 113 -21.79 10.76 -12.30
N LEU A 114 -21.74 9.43 -12.21
CA LEU A 114 -22.46 8.71 -11.16
C LEU A 114 -21.92 9.02 -9.77
N GLN A 115 -20.60 9.12 -9.61
CA GLN A 115 -19.97 9.48 -8.33
C GLN A 115 -20.31 10.90 -7.89
N ASP A 116 -20.22 11.87 -8.79
CA ASP A 116 -20.43 13.29 -8.47
C ASP A 116 -21.91 13.62 -8.25
N GLU A 117 -22.81 13.12 -9.11
CA GLU A 117 -24.24 13.44 -9.06
C GLU A 117 -24.96 12.71 -7.91
N PHE A 118 -24.57 11.46 -7.64
CA PHE A 118 -25.23 10.65 -6.60
C PHE A 118 -24.41 10.55 -5.30
N SER A 119 -23.28 11.26 -5.21
CA SER A 119 -22.35 11.17 -4.06
C SER A 119 -22.05 9.72 -3.68
N THR A 120 -21.96 8.82 -4.67
CA THR A 120 -21.75 7.40 -4.38
C THR A 120 -20.30 7.18 -3.98
N SER A 121 -20.08 7.06 -2.67
CA SER A 121 -18.83 6.51 -2.15
C SER A 121 -18.75 5.03 -2.51
N ASN A 122 -17.61 4.59 -3.04
CA ASN A 122 -17.33 3.18 -3.27
C ASN A 122 -16.80 2.46 -2.00
N GLU A 123 -16.70 3.18 -0.88
CA GLU A 123 -16.18 2.65 0.38
C GLU A 123 -17.31 2.36 1.36
N PHE A 124 -17.71 1.10 1.42
CA PHE A 124 -18.67 0.61 2.40
C PHE A 124 -17.92 -0.07 3.56
N SER A 125 -18.20 0.38 4.79
CA SER A 125 -17.76 -0.30 6.01
C SER A 125 -18.90 -1.14 6.59
N PHE A 126 -18.64 -2.42 6.83
CA PHE A 126 -19.61 -3.34 7.40
C PHE A 126 -19.18 -3.78 8.81
N ILE A 127 -20.07 -3.61 9.78
CA ILE A 127 -19.90 -4.15 11.13
C ILE A 127 -20.77 -5.40 11.26
N TYR A 128 -20.14 -6.56 11.41
CA TYR A 128 -20.85 -7.83 11.60
C TYR A 128 -21.12 -8.08 13.08
N ILE A 129 -22.39 -8.22 13.43
CA ILE A 129 -22.84 -8.59 14.78
C ILE A 129 -23.31 -10.04 14.72
N SER A 130 -22.83 -10.87 15.65
CA SER A 130 -23.16 -12.30 15.72
C SER A 130 -23.88 -12.65 17.02
N GLY A 131 -24.69 -13.73 16.99
CA GLY A 131 -25.47 -14.19 18.14
C GLY A 131 -26.94 -13.75 18.09
N SER A 132 -27.54 -13.52 19.26
CA SER A 132 -28.95 -13.08 19.37
C SER A 132 -29.05 -11.58 19.11
N VAL A 133 -29.33 -11.22 17.85
CA VAL A 133 -29.30 -9.82 17.38
C VAL A 133 -30.57 -9.03 17.66
N ALA A 134 -31.72 -9.68 17.84
CA ALA A 134 -33.00 -9.03 18.08
C ALA A 134 -33.26 -8.82 19.59
N THR A 135 -32.31 -8.20 20.29
CA THR A 135 -32.40 -7.93 21.74
C THR A 135 -32.23 -6.45 22.05
N PHE A 136 -32.87 -5.98 23.12
CA PHE A 136 -32.76 -4.59 23.55
C PHE A 136 -31.31 -4.15 23.76
N ASP A 137 -30.49 -5.00 24.37
CA ASP A 137 -29.09 -4.70 24.63
C ASP A 137 -28.28 -4.49 23.34
N VAL A 138 -28.52 -5.32 22.31
CA VAL A 138 -27.87 -5.16 21.00
C VAL A 138 -28.32 -3.87 20.33
N PHE A 139 -29.61 -3.55 20.34
CA PHE A 139 -30.10 -2.29 19.78
C PHE A 139 -29.57 -1.06 20.52
N ASN A 140 -29.43 -1.14 21.84
CA ASN A 140 -28.84 -0.07 22.65
C ASN A 140 -27.34 0.11 22.32
N GLN A 141 -26.60 -0.97 22.11
CA GLN A 141 -25.20 -0.90 21.67
C GLN A 141 -25.07 -0.32 20.26
N ILE A 142 -25.93 -0.72 19.32
CA ILE A 142 -25.97 -0.12 17.96
C ILE A 142 -26.19 1.39 18.05
N ASN A 143 -27.14 1.84 18.88
CA ASN A 143 -27.40 3.27 19.07
C ASN A 143 -26.18 4.03 19.61
N ASN A 144 -25.50 3.45 20.60
CA ASN A 144 -24.31 4.07 21.20
C ASN A 144 -23.17 4.14 20.18
N THR A 145 -22.93 3.06 19.42
CA THR A 145 -21.94 3.07 18.34
C THR A 145 -22.25 4.14 17.29
N GLN A 146 -23.50 4.29 16.87
CA GLN A 146 -23.89 5.35 15.92
C GLN A 146 -23.64 6.76 16.48
N THR A 147 -23.88 6.96 17.78
CA THR A 147 -23.64 8.24 18.46
C THR A 147 -22.15 8.53 18.60
N GLU A 148 -21.35 7.52 18.96
CA GLU A 148 -19.90 7.67 19.05
C GLU A 148 -19.26 7.96 17.69
N LEU A 149 -19.79 7.36 16.61
CA LEU A 149 -19.33 7.60 15.24
C LEU A 149 -19.76 8.98 14.69
N SER A 150 -20.88 9.53 15.17
CA SER A 150 -21.29 10.90 14.77
C SER A 150 -20.49 11.99 15.46
N ASP A 151 -20.02 11.72 16.69
CA ASP A 151 -19.31 12.69 17.52
C ASP A 151 -17.79 12.68 17.27
N GLY A 152 -17.28 11.63 16.63
CA GLY A 152 -15.85 11.42 16.46
C GLY A 152 -15.51 10.96 15.06
N ASP A 153 -14.82 11.84 14.34
CA ASP A 153 -13.80 11.57 13.31
C ASP A 153 -14.08 12.22 11.94
N ASP A 154 -13.03 12.77 11.30
CA ASP A 154 -13.09 13.39 9.97
C ASP A 154 -13.35 12.34 8.86
N TRP A 155 -13.20 11.06 9.19
CA TRP A 155 -13.17 9.93 8.25
C TRP A 155 -14.46 9.09 8.24
N VAL A 156 -15.45 9.44 9.08
CA VAL A 156 -16.73 8.72 9.16
C VAL A 156 -17.85 9.71 8.88
N ASN A 157 -18.88 9.28 8.14
CA ASN A 157 -20.06 10.10 7.91
C ASN A 157 -20.77 10.36 9.25
N PRO A 158 -20.86 11.62 9.73
CA PRO A 158 -21.47 11.92 11.01
C PRO A 158 -22.99 11.85 10.98
N ASP A 159 -23.59 11.77 9.79
CA ASP A 159 -25.04 11.64 9.63
C ASP A 159 -25.52 10.22 9.94
N GLN A 160 -26.08 10.06 11.14
CA GLN A 160 -26.64 8.78 11.60
C GLN A 160 -27.80 8.28 10.73
N SER A 161 -28.49 9.14 9.99
CA SER A 161 -29.60 8.75 9.10
C SER A 161 -29.11 8.00 7.87
N MET A 162 -27.87 8.27 7.44
CA MET A 162 -27.22 7.61 6.31
C MET A 162 -26.63 6.24 6.69
N MET A 163 -26.67 5.87 7.98
CA MET A 163 -26.18 4.58 8.46
C MET A 163 -27.25 3.48 8.34
N PHE A 164 -26.96 2.45 7.54
CA PHE A 164 -27.86 1.30 7.41
C PHE A 164 -27.78 0.40 8.65
N SER A 165 -28.87 0.36 9.43
CA SER A 165 -29.00 -0.52 10.59
C SER A 165 -30.44 -0.96 10.83
N PRO A 166 -30.66 -2.13 11.47
CA PRO A 166 -32.01 -2.54 11.89
C PRO A 166 -32.68 -1.52 12.83
N LEU A 167 -31.92 -0.79 13.64
CA LEU A 167 -32.44 0.26 14.53
C LEU A 167 -33.02 1.44 13.73
N ASN A 168 -32.30 1.91 12.71
CA ASN A 168 -32.76 2.99 11.85
C ASN A 168 -33.98 2.56 11.03
N GLY A 169 -34.03 1.31 10.56
CA GLY A 169 -35.24 0.78 9.92
C GLY A 169 -36.47 0.77 10.84
N MET A 170 -36.31 0.45 12.13
CA MET A 170 -37.42 0.54 13.09
C MET A 170 -37.82 1.99 13.41
N ARG A 171 -36.85 2.90 13.54
CA ARG A 171 -37.10 4.34 13.75
C ARG A 171 -37.86 4.95 12.58
N ASP A 172 -37.45 4.61 11.37
CA ASP A 172 -38.08 5.02 10.13
C ASP A 172 -39.56 4.61 10.10
N LEU A 173 -39.85 3.31 10.28
CA LEU A 173 -41.21 2.77 10.36
C LEU A 173 -42.06 3.40 11.48
N ALA A 174 -41.46 3.76 12.61
CA ALA A 174 -42.15 4.36 13.74
C ALA A 174 -42.40 5.86 13.59
N SER A 175 -41.60 6.57 12.80
CA SER A 175 -41.63 8.03 12.69
C SER A 175 -42.77 8.57 11.83
N ASN A 176 -43.34 7.74 10.93
CA ASN A 176 -44.40 8.10 9.98
C ASN A 176 -44.11 9.44 9.24
N ASN A 177 -42.82 9.74 9.03
CA ASN A 177 -42.35 10.99 8.44
C ASN A 177 -41.66 10.66 7.11
N SER A 178 -42.40 10.84 6.01
CA SER A 178 -41.98 10.55 4.63
C SER A 178 -40.76 11.35 4.18
N ASP A 179 -40.43 12.43 4.88
CA ASP A 179 -39.40 13.39 4.45
C ASP A 179 -37.96 12.90 4.75
N ILE A 180 -37.82 11.85 5.56
CA ILE A 180 -36.53 11.28 6.00
C ILE A 180 -36.33 9.84 5.49
N ASN A 181 -37.27 9.32 4.70
CA ASN A 181 -37.31 7.92 4.30
C ASN A 181 -36.96 7.75 2.81
N PRO A 182 -35.72 7.33 2.46
CA PRO A 182 -35.34 7.04 1.07
C PRO A 182 -36.04 5.80 0.48
N PHE A 183 -36.85 5.08 1.28
CA PHE A 183 -37.60 3.89 0.92
C PHE A 183 -39.11 3.99 1.25
N ASP A 184 -39.65 5.20 1.44
CA ASP A 184 -41.11 5.40 1.57
C ASP A 184 -41.79 5.24 0.20
N PHE A 185 -41.96 3.99 -0.21
CA PHE A 185 -42.69 3.62 -1.41
C PHE A 185 -44.22 3.75 -1.24
N TYR A 186 -44.71 4.12 -0.05
CA TYR A 186 -46.14 4.06 0.29
C TYR A 186 -46.88 5.39 0.17
N ASN A 187 -46.18 6.50 -0.11
CA ASN A 187 -46.80 7.83 -0.22
C ASN A 187 -46.91 8.40 -1.65
N SER A 188 -46.89 7.55 -2.68
CA SER A 188 -47.21 7.95 -4.07
C SER A 188 -48.59 7.47 -4.50
N THR A 189 -49.61 8.28 -4.19
CA THR A 189 -50.86 8.36 -4.97
C THR A 189 -51.26 9.81 -5.16
#